data_AF-A0A968I3P2-F1
#
_entry.id   AF-A0A968I3P2-F1
#
_cell.length_a   1.000
_cell.length_b   1.000
_cell.length_c   1.000
_cell.angle_alpha   90.00
_cell.angle_beta   90.00
_cell.angle_gamma   90.00
#
_symmetry.space_group_name_H-M   'P 1'
#
loop_
_entity.id
_entity.type
_entity.pdbx_description
1 polymer ?
#
loop_
_entity_poly.entity_id
_entity_poly.type
_entity_poly.pdbx_seq_one_letter_code
_entity_poly.pdbx_strand_id
1 'polypeptide(L)' 'MLELQSVSHRFANGTRALQDVSLSFDHRAFTVLIGPSGAGKSTLMRALNGLIRPT' A
#
# COMPACT_ATOMS: atom_id res chain seq x y z
N MET A 1 16.27 -3.38 1.78
CA MET A 1 15.16 -2.96 2.63
C MET A 1 14.10 -2.55 1.65
N LEU A 2 12.83 -2.92 1.86
CA LEU A 2 11.76 -2.45 0.97
C LEU A 2 11.08 -1.29 1.65
N GLU A 3 10.95 -0.16 0.96
CA GLU A 3 10.36 1.06 1.52
C GLU A 3 9.24 1.58 0.63
N LEU A 4 8.20 2.06 1.28
CA LEU A 4 7.15 2.90 0.75
C LEU A 4 7.30 4.27 1.40
N GLN A 5 7.33 5.32 0.59
CA GLN A 5 7.45 6.69 1.08
C GLN A 5 6.25 7.50 0.56
N SER A 6 5.42 7.97 1.49
CA SER A 6 4.26 8.83 1.24
C SER A 6 3.34 8.35 0.11
N VAL A 7 3.09 7.04 0.06
CA VAL A 7 2.32 6.42 -1.01
C VAL A 7 0.84 6.74 -0.86
N SER A 8 0.30 7.40 -1.88
CA SER A 8 -1.12 7.71 -2.01
C SER A 8 -1.71 7.05 -3.24
N HIS A 9 -2.99 6.71 -3.19
CA HIS A 9 -3.71 6.20 -4.34
C HIS A 9 -5.20 6.51 -4.24
N ARG A 10 -5.73 7.12 -5.30
CA ARG A 10 -7.16 7.33 -5.49
C ARG A 10 -7.61 6.66 -6.77
N PHE A 11 -8.66 5.85 -6.68
CA PHE A 11 -9.31 5.25 -7.85
C PHE A 11 -10.15 6.29 -8.60
N ALA A 12 -10.44 6.00 -9.88
CA ALA A 12 -11.21 6.89 -10.75
C ALA A 12 -12.61 7.22 -10.22
N ASN A 13 -13.21 6.33 -9.42
CA ASN A 13 -14.50 6.56 -8.74
C ASN A 13 -14.40 7.50 -7.53
N GLY A 14 -13.23 8.10 -7.28
CA GLY A 14 -12.99 8.99 -6.16
C GLY A 14 -12.62 8.29 -4.85
N THR A 15 -12.67 6.95 -4.76
CA THR A 15 -12.27 6.24 -3.54
C THR A 15 -10.78 6.43 -3.27
N ARG A 16 -10.46 7.04 -2.12
CA ARG A 16 -9.07 7.17 -1.63
C ARG A 16 -8.70 5.88 -0.91
N ALA A 17 -7.92 5.03 -1.57
CA ALA A 17 -7.58 3.71 -1.08
C ALA A 17 -6.28 3.69 -0.26
N LEU A 18 -5.34 4.58 -0.56
CA LEU A 18 -4.14 4.84 0.23
C LEU A 18 -4.00 6.35 0.44
N GLN A 19 -3.59 6.75 1.63
CA GLN A 19 -3.42 8.15 2.00
C GLN A 19 -2.11 8.29 2.77
N ASP A 20 -1.09 8.83 2.11
CA ASP A 20 0.23 9.15 2.69
C ASP A 20 0.83 7.98 3.51
N VAL A 21 0.87 6.80 2.90
CA VAL A 21 1.35 5.59 3.57
C VAL A 21 2.86 5.48 3.44
N SER A 22 3.55 5.52 4.58
CA SER A 22 4.99 5.28 4.70
C SER A 22 5.25 4.03 5.53
N LEU A 23 5.98 3.06 4.97
CA LEU A 23 6.25 1.76 5.61
C LEU A 23 7.62 1.24 5.16
N SER A 24 8.34 0.60 6.07
CA SER A 24 9.57 -0.12 5.79
C SER A 24 9.40 -1.61 6.12
N PHE A 25 9.93 -2.46 5.27
CA PHE A 25 10.00 -3.90 5.49
C PHE A 25 11.46 -4.34 5.60
N ASP A 26 11.76 -4.97 6.72
CA ASP A 26 13.07 -5.53 6.98
C ASP A 26 13.36 -6.71 6.06
N HIS A 27 14.63 -6.85 5.70
CA HIS A 27 15.08 -8.05 5.00
C HIS A 27 14.93 -9.28 5.89
N ARG A 28 14.61 -10.41 5.26
CA ARG A 28 14.51 -11.72 5.93
C ARG A 28 13.47 -11.76 7.06
N ALA A 29 12.47 -10.88 7.00
CA ALA A 29 11.32 -10.87 7.91
C ALA A 29 10.06 -11.47 7.27
N PHE A 30 9.20 -12.05 8.09
CA PHE A 30 7.84 -12.40 7.71
C PHE A 30 6.89 -11.34 8.26
N THR A 31 6.31 -10.53 7.38
CA THR A 31 5.42 -9.41 7.76
C THR A 31 3.97 -9.74 7.41
N VAL A 32 3.06 -9.46 8.34
CA VAL A 32 1.62 -9.63 8.14
C VAL A 32 0.94 -8.26 8.10
N LEU A 33 0.15 -8.00 7.05
CA LEU A 33 -0.67 -6.80 6.93
C LEU A 33 -2.12 -7.10 7.32
N ILE A 34 -2.60 -6.52 8.42
CA ILE A 34 -3.90 -6.80 9.01
C ILE A 34 -4.76 -5.54 9.03
N GLY A 35 -6.08 -5.71 8.95
CA GLY A 35 -7.04 -4.60 9.03
C GLY A 35 -8.40 -4.97 8.43
N PRO A 36 -9.45 -4.17 8.69
CA PRO A 36 -10.81 -4.45 8.23
C PRO A 36 -10.91 -4.48 6.69
N SER A 37 -11.98 -5.07 6.16
CA SER A 37 -12.26 -5.01 4.72
C SER A 37 -12.35 -3.55 4.26
N GLY A 38 -11.83 -3.25 3.07
CA GLY A 38 -11.80 -1.88 2.53
C GLY A 38 -10.64 -1.00 3.03
N ALA A 39 -9.85 -1.42 4.02
CA ALA A 39 -8.73 -0.64 4.57
C ALA A 39 -7.53 -0.39 3.60
N GLY A 40 -7.64 -0.75 2.32
CA GLY A 40 -6.58 -0.51 1.33
C GLY A 40 -5.49 -1.58 1.25
N LYS A 41 -5.57 -2.68 2.01
CA LYS A 41 -4.54 -3.75 2.04
C LYS A 41 -4.18 -4.30 0.65
N SER A 42 -5.18 -4.73 -0.12
CA SER A 42 -4.93 -5.26 -1.48
C SER A 42 -4.42 -4.18 -2.43
N THR A 43 -4.82 -2.92 -2.23
CA THR A 43 -4.30 -1.78 -2.99
C THR A 43 -2.83 -1.54 -2.68
N LEU A 44 -2.44 -1.58 -1.41
CA LEU A 44 -1.05 -1.46 -0.99
C LEU A 44 -0.18 -2.57 -1.58
N MET A 45 -0.65 -3.82 -1.52
CA MET A 45 0.07 -4.97 -2.12
C MET A 45 0.21 -4.84 -3.63
N ARG A 46 -0.81 -4.29 -4.32
CA ARG A 46 -0.75 -3.99 -5.75
C ARG A 46 0.20 -2.83 -6.09
N ALA A 47 0.37 -1.86 -5.19
CA ALA A 47 1.36 -0.80 -5.38
C ALA A 47 2.77 -1.36 -5.20
N LEU A 48 2.98 -2.17 -4.16
CA LEU A 48 4.25 -2.84 -3.85
C LEU A 48 4.74 -3.75 -4.98
N ASN A 49 3.83 -4.49 -5.64
CA ASN A 49 4.20 -5.39 -6.73
C ASN A 49 4.16 -4.72 -8.12
N GLY A 50 3.95 -3.40 -8.19
CA GLY A 50 3.95 -2.64 -9.44
C GLY A 50 2.70 -2.79 -10.33
N LEU A 51 1.65 -3.47 -9.87
CA LEU A 51 0.40 -3.62 -10.63
C LEU A 51 -0.44 -2.34 -10.69
N ILE A 52 -0.26 -1.43 -9.73
CA ILE A 52 -0.82 -0.08 -9.80
C ILE A 52 0.27 0.95 -9.53
N ARG A 53 0.17 2.10 -10.21
CA ARG A 53 1.03 3.24 -9.93
C ARG A 53 0.37 4.10 -8.83
N PRO A 54 1.09 4.44 -7.75
CA PRO A 54 0.68 5.47 -6.82
C PRO A 54 0.36 6.79 -7.56
N THR A 55 -0.61 7.54 -7.03
CA THR A 55 -0.99 8.87 -7.55
C THR A 55 -0.33 9.97 -6.76
#